data_AF-A0A6V7XMN4-F1
#
_entry.id   AF-A0A6V7XMN4-F1
#
_cell.length_a   1.000
_cell.length_b   1.000
_cell.length_c   1.000
_cell.angle_alpha   90.00
_cell.angle_beta   90.00
_cell.angle_gamma   90.00
#
_symmetry.space_group_name_H-M   'P 1'
#
loop_
_entity.id
_entity.type
_entity.pdbx_description
1 polymer ?
#
loop_
_entity_poly.entity_id
_entity_poly.type
_entity_poly.pdbx_seq_one_letter_code
_entity_poly.pdbx_strand_id
1 'polypeptide(L)'
;MSLQNILHKKFVLIIIFIFLIILTLLNSNVVSWYEEGKTRSLTGSFANSGSNDTTTMVLKLMKLGIVEGYAIRRIKMFNDRVYLDRYRRSYWFGDRYYALDNKYFLETRETCAYRMRDEERKDLEYEEQPSEPILDIIYQCQRYVQHCCGLDCCNIFCKI
;
A
#
# COMPACT_ATOMS: atom_id res chain seq x y z
N MET A 1 20.32 13.01 55.00
CA MET A 1 20.31 12.88 53.52
C MET A 1 19.71 14.17 52.97
N SER A 2 20.49 15.04 52.31
CA SER A 2 20.11 16.45 52.11
C SER A 2 18.92 16.62 51.15
N LEU A 3 18.00 17.54 51.49
CA LEU A 3 16.81 17.89 50.71
C LEU A 3 17.15 18.26 49.25
N GLN A 4 18.36 18.78 49.03
CA GLN A 4 18.94 19.15 47.74
C GLN A 4 19.08 17.94 46.79
N ASN A 5 19.50 16.78 47.31
CA ASN A 5 19.66 15.57 46.49
C ASN A 5 18.33 14.96 46.03
N ILE A 6 17.26 15.16 46.81
CA ILE A 6 15.91 14.70 46.45
C ILE A 6 15.33 15.60 45.35
N LEU A 7 15.54 16.92 45.46
CA LEU A 7 15.11 17.89 44.46
C LEU A 7 15.80 17.66 43.11
N HIS A 8 17.11 17.41 43.13
CA HIS A 8 17.90 17.15 41.92
C HIS A 8 17.49 15.84 41.21
N LYS A 9 17.21 14.77 41.97
CA LYS A 9 16.71 13.51 41.40
C LYS A 9 15.33 13.65 40.75
N LYS A 10 14.42 14.40 41.37
CA LYS A 10 13.09 14.68 40.78
C LYS A 10 13.22 15.50 39.50
N PHE A 11 14.12 16.48 39.46
CA PHE A 11 14.37 17.29 38.28
C PHE A 11 14.92 16.47 37.10
N VAL A 12 15.86 15.55 37.37
CA VAL A 12 16.41 14.63 36.36
C VAL A 12 15.33 13.69 35.81
N LEU A 13 14.46 13.15 36.67
CA LEU A 13 13.34 12.30 36.24
C LEU A 13 12.35 13.03 35.32
N ILE A 14 12.06 14.31 35.62
CA ILE A 14 11.19 15.14 34.78
C ILE A 14 11.83 15.39 33.41
N ILE A 15 13.14 15.67 33.36
CA ILE A 15 13.86 15.86 32.10
C ILE A 15 13.82 14.59 31.25
N ILE A 16 14.04 13.41 31.85
CA ILE A 16 13.96 12.12 31.15
C ILE A 16 12.53 11.87 30.62
N PHE A 17 11.51 12.18 31.42
CA PHE A 17 10.11 12.01 31.00
C PHE A 17 9.75 12.94 29.84
N ILE A 18 10.19 14.20 29.88
CA ILE A 18 10.02 15.15 28.77
C ILE A 18 10.76 14.67 27.52
N PHE A 19 11.99 14.14 27.67
CA PHE A 19 12.75 13.61 26.54
C PHE A 19 12.06 12.40 25.89
N LEU A 20 11.48 11.51 26.68
CA LEU A 20 10.70 10.37 26.18
C LEU A 20 9.41 10.81 25.46
N ILE A 21 8.72 11.85 25.97
CA ILE A 21 7.57 12.44 25.28
C ILE A 21 7.99 13.08 23.94
N ILE A 22 9.11 13.81 23.92
CA ILE A 22 9.63 14.41 22.68
C ILE A 22 10.01 13.31 21.68
N LEU A 23 10.65 12.22 22.14
CA LEU A 23 11.02 11.09 21.28
C LEU A 23 9.79 10.40 20.65
N THR A 24 8.72 10.22 21.44
CA THR A 24 7.46 9.64 20.94
C THR A 24 6.73 10.56 19.96
N LEU A 25 6.73 11.88 20.21
CA LEU A 25 6.17 12.88 19.28
C LEU A 25 6.99 13.06 17.99
N LEU A 26 8.31 12.85 18.04
CA LEU A 26 9.15 12.85 16.84
C LEU A 26 8.91 11.60 15.99
N ASN A 27 8.71 10.44 16.61
CA ASN A 27 8.44 9.20 15.90
C ASN A 27 7.04 9.13 15.26
N SER A 28 6.05 9.90 15.75
CA SER A 28 4.70 9.90 15.15
C SER A 28 4.60 10.65 13.81
N ASN A 29 5.66 11.34 13.38
CA ASN A 29 5.62 12.23 12.20
C ASN A 29 6.32 11.69 10.95
N VAL A 30 6.63 10.40 10.87
CA VAL A 30 6.91 9.78 9.57
C VAL A 30 5.58 9.51 8.87
N VAL A 31 4.86 10.59 8.57
CA VAL A 31 3.70 10.58 7.69
C VAL A 31 4.25 10.21 6.32
N SER A 32 3.98 8.96 5.91
CA SER A 32 4.22 8.49 4.55
C SER A 32 3.55 9.48 3.59
N TRP A 33 4.34 10.19 2.78
CA TRP A 33 3.90 11.20 1.80
C TRP A 33 3.03 10.66 0.65
N TYR A 34 2.50 9.45 0.79
CA TYR A 34 1.65 8.79 -0.19
C TYR A 34 0.20 8.96 0.20
N GLU A 35 -0.51 9.77 -0.58
CA GLU A 35 -1.95 10.01 -0.41
C GLU A 35 -2.73 8.71 -0.67
N GLU A 36 -3.51 8.29 0.32
CA GLU A 36 -4.36 7.10 0.23
C GLU A 36 -5.47 7.26 -0.83
N GLY A 37 -5.87 6.13 -1.41
CA GLY A 37 -6.86 6.08 -2.48
C GLY A 37 -6.37 6.69 -3.80
N LYS A 38 -5.08 7.01 -3.92
CA LYS A 38 -4.49 7.56 -5.15
C LYS A 38 -3.70 6.54 -5.92
N THR A 39 -3.70 6.72 -7.24
CA THR A 39 -2.93 5.88 -8.18
C THR A 39 -1.77 6.67 -8.72
N ARG A 40 -0.62 6.01 -8.84
CA ARG A 40 0.59 6.56 -9.47
C ARG A 40 1.12 5.60 -10.53
N SER A 41 1.75 6.17 -11.55
CA SER A 41 2.62 5.42 -12.44
C SER A 41 3.99 5.26 -11.80
N LEU A 42 4.57 4.06 -11.90
CA LEU A 42 5.94 3.79 -11.47
C LEU A 42 6.98 4.11 -12.55
N THR A 43 6.56 4.37 -13.80
CA THR A 43 7.46 4.82 -14.88
C THR A 43 7.48 6.35 -15.04
N GLY A 44 6.61 7.07 -14.33
CA GLY A 44 6.43 8.51 -14.45
C GLY A 44 5.44 8.95 -15.53
N SER A 45 4.66 8.02 -16.10
CA SER A 45 3.58 8.33 -17.03
C SER A 45 2.36 8.95 -16.33
N PHE A 46 1.35 9.36 -17.11
CA PHE A 46 0.13 9.94 -16.57
C PHE A 46 -0.60 8.94 -15.65
N ALA A 47 -1.15 9.43 -14.54
CA ALA A 47 -1.95 8.64 -13.62
C ALA A 47 -3.09 9.48 -13.05
N ASN A 48 -4.25 8.86 -12.87
CA ASN A 48 -5.37 9.42 -12.12
C ASN A 48 -5.97 8.33 -11.20
N SER A 49 -6.74 8.72 -10.19
CA SER A 49 -7.34 7.79 -9.24
C SER A 49 -8.55 7.00 -9.77
N GLY A 50 -8.94 7.22 -11.03
CA GLY A 50 -10.06 6.54 -11.67
C GLY A 50 -11.42 6.80 -11.01
N SER A 51 -12.40 5.98 -11.37
CA SER A 51 -13.71 5.96 -10.71
C SER A 51 -13.66 5.14 -9.43
N ASN A 52 -14.27 5.65 -8.36
CA ASN A 52 -14.41 4.93 -7.09
C ASN A 52 -15.15 3.60 -7.26
N ASP A 53 -16.15 3.53 -8.14
CA ASP A 53 -16.94 2.32 -8.37
C ASP A 53 -16.09 1.20 -8.99
N THR A 54 -15.28 1.54 -10.00
CA THR A 54 -14.38 0.58 -10.64
C THR A 54 -13.33 0.09 -9.64
N THR A 55 -12.70 1.01 -8.90
CA THR A 55 -11.69 0.68 -7.90
C THR A 55 -12.27 -0.24 -6.81
N THR A 56 -13.43 0.11 -6.28
CA THR A 56 -14.14 -0.71 -5.27
C THR A 56 -14.48 -2.10 -5.82
N MET A 57 -14.92 -2.17 -7.08
CA MET A 57 -15.24 -3.45 -7.72
C MET A 57 -14.00 -4.34 -7.90
N VAL A 58 -12.89 -3.77 -8.37
CA VAL A 58 -11.62 -4.51 -8.53
C VAL A 58 -11.14 -5.01 -7.18
N LEU A 59 -11.12 -4.16 -6.14
CA LEU A 59 -10.75 -4.57 -4.78
C LEU A 59 -11.61 -5.72 -4.27
N LYS A 60 -12.93 -5.64 -4.46
CA LYS A 60 -13.84 -6.71 -4.04
C LYS A 60 -13.51 -8.03 -4.73
N LEU A 61 -13.28 -8.02 -6.04
CA LEU A 61 -12.90 -9.22 -6.78
C LEU A 61 -11.54 -9.77 -6.34
N MET A 62 -10.58 -8.91 -6.03
CA MET A 62 -9.28 -9.32 -5.49
C MET A 62 -9.42 -9.97 -4.11
N LYS A 63 -10.21 -9.36 -3.20
CA LYS A 63 -10.48 -9.90 -1.85
C LYS A 63 -11.24 -11.22 -1.90
N LEU A 64 -12.20 -11.38 -2.81
CA LEU A 64 -12.88 -12.66 -3.05
C LEU A 64 -11.90 -13.78 -3.43
N GLY A 65 -10.81 -13.47 -4.11
CA GLY A 65 -9.78 -14.45 -4.46
C GLY A 65 -8.85 -14.86 -3.31
N ILE A 66 -8.87 -14.18 -2.17
CA ILE A 66 -7.89 -14.37 -1.08
C ILE A 66 -8.56 -14.57 0.29
N VAL A 67 -9.46 -13.65 0.66
CA VAL A 67 -10.03 -13.56 2.03
C VAL A 67 -11.42 -14.18 2.08
N GLU A 68 -12.25 -13.95 1.06
CA GLU A 68 -13.66 -14.38 1.05
C GLU A 68 -13.90 -15.65 0.20
N GLY A 69 -12.84 -16.26 -0.33
CA GLY A 69 -12.92 -17.46 -1.18
C GLY A 69 -12.94 -18.77 -0.38
N TYR A 70 -13.12 -19.89 -1.09
CA TYR A 70 -13.15 -21.24 -0.48
C TYR A 70 -11.82 -21.64 0.19
N ALA A 71 -10.70 -21.05 -0.24
CA ALA A 71 -9.38 -21.25 0.35
C ALA A 71 -8.86 -19.92 0.92
N ILE A 72 -9.39 -19.53 2.08
CA ILE A 72 -8.95 -18.35 2.83
C ILE A 72 -7.46 -18.50 3.14
N ARG A 73 -6.65 -17.53 2.72
CA ARG A 73 -5.21 -17.53 2.96
C ARG A 73 -4.71 -16.14 3.33
N ARG A 74 -3.69 -16.12 4.19
CA ARG A 74 -2.97 -14.90 4.55
C ARG A 74 -2.17 -14.41 3.35
N ILE A 75 -2.07 -13.09 3.22
CA ILE A 75 -1.34 -12.47 2.14
C ILE A 75 0.15 -12.64 2.39
N LYS A 76 0.81 -13.29 1.44
CA LYS A 76 2.26 -13.31 1.35
C LYS A 76 2.73 -12.00 0.75
N MET A 77 3.46 -11.21 1.55
CA MET A 77 4.07 -9.95 1.10
C MET A 77 4.91 -10.09 -0.17
N PHE A 78 5.37 -11.30 -0.47
CA PHE A 78 6.43 -11.53 -1.45
C PHE A 78 5.95 -12.09 -2.78
N ASN A 79 4.67 -12.46 -2.93
CA ASN A 79 4.24 -13.07 -4.20
C ASN A 79 2.73 -13.12 -4.43
N ASP A 80 1.90 -12.62 -3.51
CA ASP A 80 0.47 -12.81 -3.69
C ASP A 80 -0.08 -11.94 -4.81
N ARG A 81 -0.73 -12.64 -5.74
CA ARG A 81 -1.23 -12.11 -6.99
C ARG A 81 -2.59 -12.71 -7.28
N VAL A 82 -3.49 -11.88 -7.78
CA VAL A 82 -4.79 -12.29 -8.30
C VAL A 82 -4.88 -11.90 -9.76
N TYR A 83 -5.27 -12.85 -10.62
CA TYR A 83 -5.62 -12.54 -12.00
C TYR A 83 -7.13 -12.33 -12.09
N LEU A 84 -7.55 -11.20 -12.66
CA LEU A 84 -8.95 -10.92 -12.89
C LEU A 84 -9.25 -10.99 -14.39
N ASP A 85 -9.98 -12.03 -14.81
CA ASP A 85 -10.30 -12.29 -16.22
C ASP A 85 -11.02 -11.12 -16.89
N ARG A 86 -11.92 -10.46 -16.15
CA ARG A 86 -12.67 -9.28 -16.65
C ARG A 86 -11.74 -8.16 -17.12
N TYR A 87 -10.65 -7.93 -16.40
CA TYR A 87 -9.66 -6.88 -16.69
C TYR A 87 -8.46 -7.43 -17.48
N ARG A 88 -8.40 -8.75 -17.68
CA ARG A 88 -7.30 -9.49 -18.32
C ARG A 88 -5.94 -9.13 -17.73
N ARG A 89 -5.88 -8.98 -16.41
CA ARG A 89 -4.73 -8.39 -15.71
C ARG A 89 -4.44 -9.07 -14.38
N SER A 90 -3.15 -9.14 -14.07
CA SER A 90 -2.64 -9.52 -12.77
C SER A 90 -2.57 -8.31 -11.85
N TYR A 91 -2.95 -8.52 -10.59
CA TYR A 91 -2.85 -7.56 -9.51
C TYR A 91 -2.01 -8.17 -8.40
N TRP A 92 -0.91 -7.53 -8.05
CA TRP A 92 0.01 -7.96 -6.99
C TRP A 92 -0.24 -7.16 -5.72
N PHE A 93 -0.15 -7.83 -4.57
CA PHE A 93 -0.19 -7.20 -3.27
C PHE A 93 1.25 -6.82 -2.87
N GLY A 94 1.56 -5.53 -2.95
CA GLY A 94 2.85 -4.98 -2.57
C GLY A 94 3.78 -4.65 -3.74
N ASP A 95 4.69 -3.73 -3.49
CA ASP A 95 5.61 -3.12 -4.45
C ASP A 95 7.02 -3.73 -4.45
N ARG A 96 7.34 -4.58 -3.47
CA ARG A 96 8.73 -5.04 -3.27
C ARG A 96 9.19 -6.10 -4.29
N TYR A 97 8.31 -7.01 -4.72
CA TYR A 97 8.72 -8.19 -5.51
C TYR A 97 7.90 -8.45 -6.78
N TYR A 98 6.93 -7.60 -7.13
CA TYR A 98 6.11 -7.81 -8.33
C TYR A 98 6.97 -7.93 -9.61
N ALA A 99 8.09 -7.21 -9.68
CA ALA A 99 9.00 -7.23 -10.83
C ALA A 99 9.80 -8.54 -10.97
N LEU A 100 9.84 -9.38 -9.93
CA LEU A 100 10.49 -10.70 -9.97
C LEU A 100 9.54 -11.81 -10.47
N ASP A 101 8.28 -11.51 -10.74
CA ASP A 101 7.32 -12.44 -11.32
C ASP A 101 7.61 -12.67 -12.81
N ASN A 102 8.56 -13.56 -13.11
CA ASN A 102 9.02 -13.85 -14.47
C ASN A 102 7.91 -14.34 -15.42
N LYS A 103 6.75 -14.76 -14.91
CA LYS A 103 5.67 -15.32 -15.72
C LYS A 103 4.63 -14.28 -16.10
N TYR A 104 4.29 -13.37 -15.19
CA TYR A 104 3.18 -12.44 -15.37
C TYR A 104 3.60 -10.98 -15.41
N PHE A 105 4.78 -10.64 -14.91
CA PHE A 105 5.34 -9.32 -15.07
C PHE A 105 5.83 -9.14 -16.51
N LEU A 106 5.43 -8.04 -17.14
CA LEU A 106 5.79 -7.73 -18.52
C LEU A 106 6.48 -6.37 -18.55
N GLU A 107 7.79 -6.35 -18.79
CA GLU A 107 8.60 -5.12 -18.87
C GLU A 107 8.11 -4.14 -19.95
N THR A 108 7.44 -4.67 -20.97
CA THR A 108 6.86 -3.86 -22.07
C THR A 108 5.59 -3.11 -21.64
N ARG A 109 5.09 -3.30 -20.42
CA ARG A 109 3.86 -2.67 -19.92
C ARG A 109 4.15 -1.52 -18.97
N GLU A 110 3.17 -0.63 -18.88
CA GLU A 110 3.17 0.47 -17.92
C GLU A 110 2.80 -0.07 -16.54
N THR A 111 3.59 0.25 -15.51
CA THR A 111 3.35 -0.27 -14.16
C THR A 111 2.69 0.80 -13.29
N CYS A 112 1.57 0.42 -12.68
CA CYS A 112 0.72 1.28 -11.87
C CYS A 112 0.70 0.79 -10.43
N ALA A 113 0.68 1.73 -9.48
CA ALA A 113 0.54 1.47 -8.07
C ALA A 113 -0.67 2.23 -7.52
N TYR A 114 -1.64 1.49 -6.97
CA TYR A 114 -2.77 2.05 -6.25
C TYR A 114 -2.52 1.97 -4.75
N ARG A 115 -2.52 3.12 -4.07
CA ARG A 115 -2.39 3.20 -2.62
C ARG A 115 -3.74 2.89 -1.96
N MET A 116 -3.85 1.73 -1.32
CA MET A 116 -5.08 1.35 -0.62
C MET A 116 -5.33 2.27 0.58
N ARG A 117 -6.62 2.52 0.86
CA ARG A 117 -7.08 3.20 2.07
C ARG A 117 -7.03 2.28 3.29
N ASP A 118 -6.99 2.86 4.48
CA ASP A 118 -7.08 2.12 5.74
C ASP A 118 -8.29 1.17 5.80
N GLU A 119 -9.47 1.62 5.35
CA GLU A 119 -10.68 0.78 5.35
C GLU A 119 -10.58 -0.38 4.35
N GLU A 120 -9.85 -0.19 3.25
CA GLU A 120 -9.66 -1.21 2.24
C GLU A 120 -8.69 -2.31 2.72
N ARG A 121 -7.80 -1.99 3.67
CA ARG A 121 -6.81 -2.92 4.21
C ARG A 121 -7.22 -3.60 5.51
N LYS A 122 -8.27 -3.12 6.18
CA LYS A 122 -8.67 -3.55 7.53
C LYS A 122 -8.80 -5.06 7.71
N ASP A 123 -9.31 -5.77 6.71
CA ASP A 123 -9.59 -7.21 6.78
C ASP A 123 -8.49 -8.07 6.15
N LEU A 124 -7.36 -7.47 5.79
CA LEU A 124 -6.23 -8.19 5.18
C LEU A 124 -5.29 -8.70 6.27
N GLU A 125 -5.14 -10.02 6.36
CA GLU A 125 -4.14 -10.65 7.21
C GLU A 125 -2.85 -10.93 6.42
N TYR A 126 -1.70 -10.65 7.03
CA TYR A 126 -0.38 -10.91 6.45
C TYR A 126 0.30 -12.11 7.12
N GLU A 127 1.00 -12.93 6.33
CA GLU A 127 1.63 -14.17 6.84
C GLU A 127 2.84 -13.89 7.73
N GLU A 128 3.63 -12.88 7.39
CA GLU A 128 4.80 -12.47 8.17
C GLU A 128 4.41 -11.39 9.18
N GLN A 129 4.50 -11.69 10.48
CA GLN A 129 4.45 -10.68 11.55
C GLN A 129 5.88 -10.45 12.07
N PRO A 130 6.31 -9.20 12.36
CA PRO A 130 5.58 -7.94 12.28
C PRO A 130 6.11 -7.13 11.09
N SER A 131 5.95 -7.61 9.86
CA SER A 131 6.40 -6.84 8.70
C SER A 131 5.41 -5.71 8.40
N GLU A 132 5.94 -4.64 7.80
CA GLU A 132 5.20 -3.47 7.38
C GLU A 132 3.91 -3.87 6.62
N PRO A 133 2.77 -3.20 6.86
CA PRO A 133 1.55 -3.52 6.14
C PRO A 133 1.76 -3.36 4.64
N ILE A 134 1.10 -4.18 3.83
CA ILE A 134 1.06 -3.97 2.39
C ILE A 134 0.13 -2.79 2.12
N LEU A 135 0.66 -1.79 1.43
CA LEU A 135 -0.04 -0.52 1.22
C LEU A 135 -0.48 -0.33 -0.23
N ASP A 136 0.27 -0.89 -1.17
CA ASP A 136 0.10 -0.65 -2.59
C ASP A 136 -0.36 -1.93 -3.29
N ILE A 137 -1.34 -1.81 -4.19
CA ILE A 137 -1.66 -2.82 -5.19
C ILE A 137 -0.96 -2.43 -6.48
N ILE A 138 -0.17 -3.36 -7.02
CA ILE A 138 0.54 -3.18 -8.28
C ILE A 138 -0.21 -3.87 -9.41
N TYR A 139 -0.27 -3.23 -10.56
CA TYR A 139 -0.86 -3.79 -11.77
C TYR A 139 -0.25 -3.16 -13.02
N GLN A 140 -0.50 -3.75 -14.20
CA GLN A 140 0.12 -3.30 -15.44
C GLN A 140 -0.87 -2.97 -16.57
N CYS A 141 -0.69 -1.79 -17.17
CA CYS A 141 -1.42 -1.28 -18.34
C CYS A 141 -0.64 -1.46 -19.64
N GLN A 142 -1.32 -1.44 -20.79
CA GLN A 142 -0.62 -1.44 -22.08
C GLN A 142 0.12 -0.11 -22.28
N ARG A 143 1.45 -0.19 -22.40
CA ARG A 143 2.30 0.99 -22.59
C ARG A 143 1.93 1.70 -23.90
N TYR A 144 1.99 3.03 -23.88
CA TYR A 144 1.65 3.93 -25.02
C TYR A 144 0.18 3.92 -25.49
N VAL A 145 -0.64 2.99 -25.00
CA VAL A 145 -2.08 2.91 -25.31
C VAL A 145 -2.92 3.33 -24.12
N GLN A 146 -2.46 3.00 -22.91
CA GLN A 146 -3.19 3.19 -21.68
C GLN A 146 -2.34 3.87 -20.60
N HIS A 147 -3.02 4.46 -19.63
CA HIS A 147 -2.44 5.08 -18.44
C HIS A 147 -3.12 4.58 -17.17
N CYS A 148 -2.48 4.79 -16.01
CA CYS A 148 -2.98 4.33 -14.72
C CYS A 148 -4.24 5.11 -14.30
N CYS A 149 -5.30 4.41 -13.92
CA CYS A 149 -6.63 4.96 -13.69
C CYS A 149 -7.34 4.21 -12.56
N GLY A 150 -7.03 4.54 -11.30
CA GLY A 150 -7.55 3.79 -10.14
C GLY A 150 -6.91 2.41 -10.02
N LEU A 151 -7.74 1.37 -9.95
CA LEU A 151 -7.30 -0.02 -10.16
C LEU A 151 -7.56 -0.53 -11.58
N ASP A 152 -7.70 0.39 -12.53
CA ASP A 152 -7.88 0.08 -13.93
C ASP A 152 -6.93 0.88 -14.84
N CYS A 153 -7.06 0.66 -16.15
CA CYS A 153 -6.29 1.31 -17.19
C CYS A 153 -7.24 2.07 -18.12
N CYS A 154 -7.01 3.36 -18.27
CA CYS A 154 -7.80 4.22 -19.14
C CYS A 154 -7.07 4.45 -20.46
N ASN A 155 -7.81 4.46 -21.57
CA ASN A 155 -7.23 4.69 -22.90
C ASN A 155 -6.77 6.15 -23.00
N ILE A 156 -5.55 6.38 -23.50
CA ILE A 156 -5.01 7.74 -23.68
C ILE A 156 -5.88 8.55 -24.64
N PHE A 157 -6.50 7.90 -25.63
CA PHE A 157 -7.36 8.54 -26.63
C PHE A 157 -8.80 8.77 -26.14
N CYS A 158 -9.24 8.05 -25.12
CA CYS A 158 -10.54 8.24 -24.49
C CYS A 158 -10.31 8.67 -23.04
N LYS A 159 -9.94 9.94 -22.85
CA LYS A 159 -9.92 10.53 -21.51
C LYS A 159 -11.35 10.49 -20.97
N ILE A 160 -11.51 9.83 -19.82
CA ILE A 160 -12.76 9.78 -19.04
C ILE A 160 -12.93 11.12 -18.33
#